data_AF-A0A0G1EIF2-F1
#
_entry.id   AF-A0A0G1EIF2-F1
#
_cell.length_a   1.000
_cell.length_b   1.000
_cell.length_c   1.000
_cell.angle_alpha   90.00
_cell.angle_beta   90.00
_cell.angle_gamma   90.00
#
_symmetry.space_group_name_H-M   'P 1'
#
loop_
_entity.id
_entity.type
_entity.pdbx_description
1 polymer ?
#
loop_
_entity_poly.entity_id
_entity_poly.type
_entity_poly.pdbx_seq_one_letter_code
_entity_poly.pdbx_strand_id
1 'polypeptide(L)' 'MSAGDTNFREKSLNKMQEFFRQGKTIIIVSHWLDYIKQNCERVVLLRKGNIQKEGNAGVIDRHFHP' A
#
# COMPACT_ATOMS: atom_id res chain seq x y z
N MET A 1 -0.85 -25.68 -13.11
CA MET A 1 -1.51 -24.37 -13.37
C MET A 1 -0.51 -23.26 -13.02
N SER A 2 -0.72 -22.02 -13.50
CA SER A 2 -0.01 -20.78 -13.07
C SER A 2 1.03 -20.09 -13.97
N ALA A 3 1.16 -20.44 -15.25
CA ALA A 3 1.85 -19.53 -16.20
C ALA A 3 1.07 -18.20 -16.38
N GLY A 4 -0.25 -18.22 -16.20
CA GLY A 4 -1.12 -17.04 -16.27
C GLY A 4 -0.97 -16.08 -15.08
N ASP A 5 -0.62 -16.58 -13.89
CA ASP A 5 -0.54 -15.77 -12.66
C ASP A 5 0.63 -14.80 -12.69
N THR A 6 1.79 -15.22 -13.20
CA THR A 6 2.97 -14.36 -13.29
C THR A 6 2.75 -13.21 -14.28
N ASN A 7 2.24 -13.51 -15.47
CA ASN A 7 1.95 -12.50 -16.50
C ASN A 7 0.83 -11.54 -16.05
N PHE A 8 -0.17 -12.04 -15.33
CA PHE A 8 -1.22 -11.19 -14.76
C PHE A 8 -0.66 -10.26 -13.68
N ARG A 9 0.14 -10.81 -12.75
CA ARG A 9 0.78 -10.04 -11.69
C ARG A 9 1.67 -8.94 -12.24
N GLU A 10 2.47 -9.24 -13.26
CA GLU A 10 3.34 -8.25 -13.92
C GLU A 10 2.54 -7.13 -14.59
N LYS A 11 1.47 -7.47 -15.33
CA LYS A 11 0.56 -6.47 -15.93
C LYS A 11 -0.10 -5.59 -14.87
N SER A 12 -0.59 -6.17 -13.77
CA SER A 12 -1.21 -5.41 -12.68
C SER A 12 -0.22 -4.45 -12.00
N LEU A 13 1.03 -4.87 -11.79
CA LEU A 13 2.09 -4.01 -11.23
C LEU A 13 2.43 -2.85 -12.18
N ASN A 14 2.58 -3.13 -13.48
CA ASN A 14 2.83 -2.10 -14.48
C ASN A 14 1.71 -1.05 -14.53
N LYS A 15 0.44 -1.49 -14.43
CA LYS A 15 -0.71 -0.58 -14.39
C LYS A 15 -0.72 0.26 -13.12
N MET A 16 -0.36 -0.31 -11.97
CA MET A 16 -0.24 0.43 -10.72
C MET A 16 0.85 1.50 -10.81
N GLN A 17 2.01 1.19 -11.37
CA GLN A 17 3.07 2.17 -11.63
C GLN A 17 2.64 3.30 -12.56
N GLU A 18 1.85 3.00 -13.59
CA GLU A 18 1.27 4.01 -14.46
C GLU A 18 0.35 4.97 -13.68
N PHE A 19 -0.47 4.45 -12.76
CA PHE A 19 -1.34 5.28 -11.93
C PHE A 19 -0.56 6.16 -10.95
N PHE A 20 0.52 5.66 -10.35
CA PHE A 20 1.41 6.49 -9.54
C PHE A 20 1.98 7.65 -10.37
N ARG A 21 2.45 7.39 -11.61
CA ARG A 21 2.98 8.44 -12.51
C ARG A 21 1.93 9.46 -12.96
N GLN A 22 0.66 9.08 -13.03
CA GLN A 22 -0.45 9.97 -13.40
C GLN A 22 -0.89 10.89 -12.26
N GLY A 23 -0.29 10.80 -11.06
CA GLY A 23 -0.67 11.62 -9.91
C GLY A 23 -2.09 11.33 -9.40
N LYS A 24 -2.59 10.11 -9.63
CA LYS A 24 -3.92 9.70 -9.15
C LYS A 24 -3.89 9.41 -7.65
N THR A 25 -5.01 9.65 -6.98
CA THR A 25 -5.20 9.19 -5.59
C THR A 25 -5.38 7.68 -5.56
N ILE A 26 -4.53 6.97 -4.81
CA ILE A 26 -4.52 5.51 -4.71
C ILE A 26 -4.66 5.12 -3.25
N ILE A 27 -5.57 4.20 -2.96
CA ILE A 27 -5.73 3.60 -1.63
C ILE A 27 -5.09 2.23 -1.64
N ILE A 28 -4.09 2.02 -0.77
CA ILE A 28 -3.37 0.76 -0.62
C ILE A 28 -3.72 0.17 0.74
N VAL A 29 -4.12 -1.11 0.75
CA VAL A 29 -4.38 -1.88 1.98
C VAL A 29 -3.41 -3.05 2.00
N SER A 30 -2.50 -3.06 2.96
CA SER A 30 -1.48 -4.12 3.06
C SER A 30 -1.02 -4.27 4.50
N HIS A 31 -0.65 -5.50 4.86
CA HIS A 31 0.06 -5.81 6.12
C HIS A 31 1.58 -5.71 5.96
N TRP A 32 2.10 -5.51 4.74
CA TRP A 32 3.52 -5.45 4.49
C TRP A 32 4.04 -4.02 4.62
N LEU A 33 4.65 -3.72 5.78
CA LEU A 33 5.07 -2.36 6.14
C LEU A 33 6.12 -1.77 5.20
N ASP A 34 7.06 -2.57 4.67
CA ASP A 34 8.09 -2.06 3.77
C ASP A 34 7.50 -1.55 2.46
N TYR A 35 6.47 -2.22 1.96
CA TYR A 35 5.76 -1.79 0.76
C TYR A 35 5.01 -0.48 1.00
N ILE A 36 4.34 -0.35 2.15
CA ILE A 36 3.66 0.90 2.54
C ILE A 36 4.68 2.04 2.68
N LYS A 37 5.82 1.80 3.33
CA LYS A 37 6.89 2.80 3.50
C LYS A 37 7.47 3.31 2.18
N GLN A 38 7.56 2.45 1.17
CA GLN A 38 8.13 2.80 -0.14
C GLN A 38 7.12 3.48 -1.07
N ASN A 39 5.82 3.21 -0.92
CA ASN A 39 4.81 3.57 -1.94
C ASN A 39 3.71 4.51 -1.42
N CYS A 40 3.64 4.81 -0.13
CA CYS A 40 2.62 5.68 0.45
C CYS A 40 3.25 6.95 1.03
N GLU A 41 2.56 8.08 0.87
CA GLU A 41 2.92 9.33 1.54
C GLU A 41 2.23 9.45 2.90
N ARG A 42 0.97 9.01 2.98
CA ARG A 42 0.08 9.06 4.15
C ARG A 42 -0.43 7.67 4.49
N VAL A 43 -0.52 7.37 5.78
CA VAL A 43 -0.99 6.08 6.29
C VAL A 43 -2.00 6.29 7.41
N VAL A 44 -3.02 5.44 7.42
CA VAL A 44 -4.09 5.43 8.43
C VAL A 44 -4.19 4.03 9.03
N LEU A 45 -4.13 3.94 10.36
CA LEU A 45 -4.41 2.70 11.11
C LEU A 45 -5.89 2.63 11.43
N LEU A 46 -6.56 1.60 10.94
CA LEU A 46 -7.97 1.33 11.23
C LEU A 46 -8.12 0.18 12.21
N ARG A 47 -8.98 0.35 13.23
CA ARG A 47 -9.39 -0.71 14.15
C ARG A 47 -10.87 -0.61 14.42
N LYS A 48 -11.62 -1.69 14.17
CA LYS A 48 -13.08 -1.75 14.37
C LYS A 48 -13.81 -0.55 13.76
N GLY A 49 -13.48 -0.21 12.52
CA GLY A 49 -14.09 0.92 11.79
C GLY A 49 -13.65 2.32 12.23
N ASN A 50 -12.75 2.43 13.21
CA ASN A 50 -12.27 3.72 13.72
C ASN A 50 -10.81 3.96 13.36
N ILE A 51 -10.49 5.20 12.99
CA ILE A 51 -9.10 5.65 12.80
C ILE A 51 -8.43 5.71 14.16
N GLN A 52 -7.43 4.85 14.38
CA GLN A 52 -6.63 4.85 15.60
C GLN A 52 -5.45 5.80 15.50
N LYS A 53 -4.81 5.86 14.32
CA LYS A 53 -3.63 6.69 14.04
C LYS A 53 -3.59 7.12 12.59
N GLU A 54 -2.98 8.27 12.33
CA GLU A 54 -2.73 8.81 11.01
C GLU A 54 -1.37 9.51 10.99
N GLY A 55 -0.62 9.38 9.91
CA GLY A 55 0.66 10.08 9.74
C GLY A 55 1.33 9.82 8.40
N ASN A 56 2.54 10.36 8.22
CA ASN A 56 3.36 10.09 7.05
C ASN A 56 3.97 8.67 7.13
N ALA A 57 4.16 8.00 6.00
CA ALA A 57 4.70 6.65 5.96
C ALA A 57 6.11 6.51 6.57
N GLY A 58 6.90 7.59 6.57
CA GLY A 58 8.21 7.64 7.24
C GLY A 58 8.16 7.52 8.77
N VAL A 59 7.01 7.77 9.39
CA VAL A 59 6.81 7.75 10.85
C VAL A 59 6.18 6.44 11.33
N ILE A 60 6.05 5.44 10.46
CA ILE A 60 5.56 4.10 10.84
C ILE A 60 6.63 3.38 11.66
N ASP A 61 6.66 3.68 12.95
CA ASP A 61 7.43 3.01 13.99
C ASP A 61 6.71 1.73 14.50
N ARG A 62 7.39 0.95 15.35
CA ARG A 62 6.93 -0.28 16.04
C ARG A 62 5.52 -0.20 16.68
N HIS A 63 4.96 0.99 16.84
CA HIS A 63 3.61 1.27 17.35
C HIS A 63 2.45 0.88 16.39
N PHE A 64 2.75 0.34 15.21
CA PHE A 64 1.79 -0.28 14.27
C PHE A 64 1.75 -1.82 14.38
N HIS A 65 2.15 -2.39 15.52
CA HIS A 65 1.86 -3.79 15.81
C HIS A 65 0.38 -3.97 16.22
N PRO A 66 -0.29 -5.04 15.75
CA PRO A 66 -1.66 -5.39 16.14
C PRO A 66 -1.79 -5.74 17.62
#